data_AF-A0A258RC50-F1
#
_entry.id   AF-A0A258RC50-F1
#
_cell.length_a   1.000
_cell.length_b   1.000
_cell.length_c   1.000
_cell.angle_alpha   90.00
_cell.angle_beta   90.00
_cell.angle_gamma   90.00
#
_symmetry.space_group_name_H-M   'P 1'
#
loop_
_entity.id
_entity.type
_entity.pdbx_description
1 polymer ?
#
loop_
_entity_poly.entity_id
_entity_poly.type
_entity_poly.pdbx_seq_one_letter_code
_entity_poly.pdbx_strand_id
1 'polypeptide(L)'
;APAPAPAPAPAPAPAPAPAPAPAPAPAPAPTNTAALTWTAPTGTVSGYRIYYGTASRSYSQPLGSGTYSASTAYTLTGLPTGLTYYFAVTAVDSAGRESAYSAEATKLVQ
;
A
#
# COMPACT_ATOMS: atom_id res chain seq x y z
N ALA A 1 27.07 -5.10 -81.65
CA ALA A 1 27.54 -4.81 -80.27
C ALA A 1 26.61 -5.54 -79.30
N PRO A 2 27.12 -6.25 -78.28
CA PRO A 2 26.26 -6.93 -77.29
C PRO A 2 25.53 -5.89 -76.42
N ALA A 3 24.31 -6.20 -76.00
CA ALA A 3 23.52 -5.39 -75.09
C ALA A 3 24.22 -5.23 -73.73
N PRO A 4 24.10 -4.08 -73.05
CA PRO A 4 24.68 -3.91 -71.72
C PRO A 4 24.05 -4.89 -70.74
N ALA A 5 24.88 -5.60 -69.99
CA ALA A 5 24.45 -6.51 -68.93
C ALA A 5 23.70 -5.72 -67.84
N PRO A 6 22.65 -6.27 -67.22
CA PRO A 6 21.95 -5.62 -66.12
C PRO A 6 22.90 -5.35 -64.95
N ALA A 7 22.81 -4.16 -64.34
CA ALA A 7 23.55 -3.86 -63.13
C ALA A 7 23.07 -4.77 -61.97
N PRO A 8 23.97 -5.20 -61.06
CA PRO A 8 23.57 -5.99 -59.90
C PRO A 8 22.56 -5.24 -59.03
N ALA A 9 21.53 -5.93 -58.56
CA ALA A 9 20.59 -5.36 -57.59
C ALA A 9 21.31 -5.09 -56.25
N PRO A 10 20.93 -4.04 -55.49
CA PRO A 10 21.51 -3.77 -54.17
C PRO A 10 21.30 -4.95 -53.21
N ALA A 11 22.32 -5.28 -52.41
CA ALA A 11 22.19 -6.27 -51.36
C ALA A 11 21.24 -5.80 -50.24
N PRO A 12 20.47 -6.68 -49.58
CA PRO A 12 19.61 -6.31 -48.47
C PRO A 12 20.41 -5.70 -47.30
N ALA A 13 19.85 -4.68 -46.65
CA ALA A 13 20.46 -4.09 -45.46
C ALA A 13 20.40 -5.07 -44.26
N PRO A 14 21.37 -5.04 -43.33
CA PRO A 14 21.34 -5.87 -42.12
C PRO A 14 20.10 -5.56 -41.25
N ALA A 15 19.50 -6.59 -40.67
CA ALA A 15 18.38 -6.44 -39.74
C ALA A 15 18.84 -5.84 -38.39
N PRO A 16 17.99 -5.07 -37.69
CA PRO A 16 18.32 -4.51 -36.38
C PRO A 16 18.59 -5.60 -35.33
N ALA A 17 19.53 -5.32 -34.41
CA ALA A 17 19.81 -6.21 -33.29
C ALA A 17 18.65 -6.20 -32.25
N PRO A 18 18.41 -7.32 -31.53
CA PRO A 18 17.37 -7.38 -30.48
C PRO A 18 17.64 -6.42 -29.32
N ALA A 19 16.57 -5.87 -28.74
CA ALA A 19 16.68 -4.98 -27.57
C ALA A 19 17.11 -5.75 -26.30
N PRO A 20 17.78 -5.10 -25.33
CA PRO A 20 18.15 -5.72 -24.06
C PRO A 20 16.93 -6.17 -23.24
N ALA A 21 17.04 -7.29 -22.53
CA ALA A 21 16.00 -7.78 -21.63
C ALA A 21 15.84 -6.85 -20.40
N PRO A 22 14.62 -6.69 -19.84
CA PRO A 22 14.39 -5.90 -18.64
C PRO A 22 15.16 -6.44 -17.42
N ALA A 23 15.70 -5.55 -16.58
CA ALA A 23 16.34 -5.94 -15.33
C ALA A 23 15.31 -6.47 -14.31
N PRO A 24 15.67 -7.41 -13.42
CA PRO A 24 14.78 -7.90 -12.36
C PRO A 24 14.35 -6.76 -11.43
N ALA A 25 13.07 -6.73 -11.03
CA ALA A 25 12.58 -5.80 -10.03
C ALA A 25 13.20 -6.12 -8.64
N PRO A 26 13.42 -5.11 -7.77
CA PRO A 26 13.90 -5.35 -6.41
C PRO A 26 12.96 -6.29 -5.64
N ALA A 27 13.52 -7.17 -4.82
CA ALA A 27 12.73 -8.01 -3.92
C ALA A 27 11.97 -7.15 -2.90
N PRO A 28 10.71 -7.50 -2.54
CA PRO A 28 9.96 -6.77 -1.52
C PRO A 28 10.73 -6.79 -0.18
N ALA A 29 10.88 -5.62 0.46
CA ALA A 29 11.39 -5.57 1.83
C ALA A 29 10.42 -6.33 2.76
N PRO A 30 10.90 -7.03 3.80
CA PRO A 30 10.04 -7.63 4.81
C PRO A 30 9.23 -6.49 5.45
N THR A 31 7.94 -6.45 5.13
CA THR A 31 7.04 -5.37 5.53
C THR A 31 6.27 -5.86 6.74
N ASN A 32 6.87 -5.69 7.93
CA ASN A 32 6.21 -5.92 9.21
C ASN A 32 5.00 -4.98 9.29
N THR A 33 3.84 -5.50 8.89
CA THR A 33 2.66 -4.71 8.59
C THR A 33 1.43 -5.29 9.25
N ALA A 34 0.49 -4.40 9.58
CA ALA A 34 -0.85 -4.76 9.99
C ALA A 34 -1.84 -4.09 9.04
N ALA A 35 -2.42 -4.88 8.15
CA ALA A 35 -3.53 -4.46 7.30
C ALA A 35 -4.82 -4.50 8.13
N LEU A 36 -5.48 -3.35 8.23
CA LEU A 36 -6.72 -3.13 8.97
C LEU A 36 -7.81 -2.76 7.99
N THR A 37 -8.98 -3.37 8.17
CA THR A 37 -10.20 -2.99 7.47
C THR A 37 -11.33 -2.95 8.49
N TRP A 38 -12.22 -1.98 8.36
CA TRP A 38 -13.37 -1.83 9.23
C TRP A 38 -14.59 -1.41 8.41
N THR A 39 -15.77 -1.51 9.01
CA THR A 39 -17.00 -1.04 8.38
C THR A 39 -17.27 0.40 8.82
N ALA A 40 -17.64 1.26 7.87
CA ALA A 40 -18.09 2.61 8.18
C ALA A 40 -19.35 2.56 9.06
N PRO A 41 -19.45 3.36 10.13
CA PRO A 41 -20.70 3.48 10.88
C PRO A 41 -21.76 4.21 10.06
N THR A 42 -23.02 4.08 10.46
CA THR A 42 -24.14 4.82 9.84
C THR A 42 -24.04 6.31 10.15
N GLY A 43 -24.05 7.15 9.11
CA GLY A 43 -24.02 8.61 9.24
C GLY A 43 -22.98 9.28 8.35
N THR A 44 -22.77 10.58 8.56
CA THR A 44 -21.74 11.34 7.83
C THR A 44 -20.40 11.22 8.54
N VAL A 45 -19.47 10.48 7.94
CA VAL A 45 -18.09 10.31 8.43
C VAL A 45 -17.14 10.99 7.45
N SER A 46 -16.31 11.89 7.95
CA SER A 46 -15.26 12.56 7.17
C SER A 46 -13.95 11.78 7.16
N GLY A 47 -13.72 10.94 8.17
CA GLY A 47 -12.59 10.02 8.19
C GLY A 47 -12.55 9.19 9.46
N TYR A 48 -11.40 8.55 9.67
CA TYR A 48 -11.16 7.63 10.76
C TYR A 48 -9.82 7.91 11.39
N ARG A 49 -9.70 7.64 12.69
CA ARG A 49 -8.41 7.58 13.36
C ARG A 49 -8.14 6.19 13.87
N ILE A 50 -6.98 5.66 13.49
CA ILE A 50 -6.49 4.36 13.90
C ILE A 50 -5.60 4.55 15.12
N TYR A 51 -5.92 3.80 16.17
CA TYR A 51 -5.18 3.71 17.41
C TYR A 51 -4.63 2.30 17.54
N TYR A 52 -3.39 2.17 18.01
CA TYR A 52 -2.79 0.88 18.21
C TYR A 52 -1.86 0.85 19.42
N GLY A 53 -1.75 -0.31 20.05
CA GLY A 53 -0.89 -0.53 21.20
C GLY A 53 -0.59 -2.00 21.42
N THR A 54 0.30 -2.31 22.35
CA THR A 54 0.65 -3.69 22.71
C THR A 54 -0.21 -4.27 23.83
N ALA A 55 -1.15 -3.48 24.35
CA ALA A 55 -2.10 -3.88 25.39
C ALA A 55 -3.54 -3.47 25.01
N SER A 56 -4.50 -4.32 25.37
CA SER A 56 -5.94 -4.04 25.13
C SER A 56 -6.37 -2.77 25.86
N ARG A 57 -7.12 -1.93 25.15
CA ARG A 57 -7.63 -0.62 25.58
C ARG A 57 -6.57 0.37 26.04
N SER A 58 -5.30 0.09 25.73
CA SER A 58 -4.17 0.93 26.05
C SER A 58 -3.35 1.15 24.79
N TYR A 59 -3.75 2.16 24.03
CA TYR A 59 -3.11 2.55 22.79
C TYR A 59 -1.93 3.48 23.05
N SER A 60 -0.91 3.40 22.20
CA SER A 60 0.26 4.27 22.30
C SER A 60 -0.08 5.74 21.99
N GLN A 61 -1.14 5.99 21.22
CA GLN A 61 -1.60 7.34 20.91
C GLN A 61 -2.73 7.78 21.84
N PRO A 62 -2.69 9.04 22.34
CA PRO A 62 -3.84 9.63 23.03
C PRO A 62 -4.98 9.88 22.04
N LEU A 63 -6.23 9.89 22.53
CA LEU A 63 -7.41 10.26 21.74
C LEU A 63 -7.19 11.62 21.05
N GLY A 64 -7.55 11.75 19.78
CA GLY A 64 -7.23 12.92 18.96
C GLY A 64 -5.93 12.81 18.17
N SER A 65 -5.05 11.86 18.51
CA SER A 65 -3.71 11.72 17.89
C SER A 65 -3.51 10.39 17.16
N GLY A 66 -4.58 9.59 17.00
CA GLY A 66 -4.55 8.40 16.16
C GLY A 66 -4.25 8.74 14.70
N THR A 67 -3.67 7.77 13.99
CA THR A 67 -3.31 7.89 12.58
C THR A 67 -4.57 8.14 11.75
N TYR A 68 -4.63 9.24 11.00
CA TYR A 68 -5.81 9.59 10.23
C TYR A 68 -5.87 8.82 8.90
N SER A 69 -7.06 8.31 8.55
CA SER A 69 -7.37 7.74 7.24
C SER A 69 -8.77 8.17 6.80
N ALA A 70 -8.91 8.63 5.56
CA ALA A 70 -10.22 8.92 4.97
C ALA A 70 -10.93 7.65 4.44
N SER A 71 -10.23 6.52 4.41
CA SER A 71 -10.75 5.23 3.94
C SER A 71 -11.04 4.28 5.09
N THR A 72 -11.88 3.28 4.85
CA THR A 72 -12.20 2.20 5.79
C THR A 72 -11.17 1.07 5.81
N ALA A 73 -9.98 1.35 5.28
CA ALA A 73 -8.85 0.45 5.22
C ALA A 73 -7.58 1.24 5.46
N TYR A 74 -6.63 0.64 6.18
CA TYR A 74 -5.31 1.21 6.41
C TYR A 74 -4.29 0.13 6.71
N THR A 75 -3.09 0.26 6.16
CA THR A 75 -1.98 -0.65 6.44
C THR A 75 -0.94 0.08 7.27
N LEU A 76 -0.80 -0.32 8.53
CA LEU A 76 0.30 0.12 9.37
C LEU A 76 1.59 -0.58 8.94
N THR A 77 2.66 0.18 8.79
CA THR A 77 4.00 -0.29 8.45
C THR A 77 4.96 0.02 9.59
N GLY A 78 6.08 -0.71 9.66
CA GLY A 78 7.13 -0.44 10.65
C GLY A 78 6.76 -0.86 12.07
N LEU A 79 5.84 -1.82 12.24
CA LEU A 79 5.50 -2.37 13.54
C LEU A 79 6.58 -3.41 13.95
N PRO A 80 7.11 -3.35 15.19
CA PRO A 80 7.96 -4.40 15.74
C PRO A 80 7.32 -5.80 15.65
N THR A 81 8.08 -6.79 15.19
CA THR A 81 7.61 -8.18 15.04
C THR A 81 7.65 -8.94 16.36
N GLY A 82 6.87 -10.03 16.44
CA GLY A 82 6.79 -10.88 17.63
C GLY A 82 5.90 -10.32 18.75
N LEU A 83 5.21 -9.20 18.51
CA LEU A 83 4.27 -8.59 19.46
C LEU A 83 2.84 -8.67 18.94
N THR A 84 1.91 -8.93 19.86
CA THR A 84 0.47 -8.80 19.59
C THR A 84 0.09 -7.34 19.75
N TYR A 85 -0.43 -6.76 18.69
CA TYR A 85 -0.98 -5.41 18.70
C TYR A 85 -2.51 -5.46 18.78
N TYR A 86 -3.05 -4.51 19.52
CA TYR A 86 -4.45 -4.20 19.65
C TYR A 86 -4.72 -2.92 18.88
N PHE A 87 -5.73 -2.93 18.02
CA PHE A 87 -6.08 -1.84 17.15
C PHE A 87 -7.52 -1.44 17.40
N ALA A 88 -7.77 -0.15 17.50
CA ALA A 88 -9.11 0.42 17.55
C ALA A 88 -9.21 1.60 16.61
N VAL A 89 -10.42 1.87 16.14
CA VAL A 89 -10.68 2.95 15.19
C VAL A 89 -11.77 3.85 15.74
N THR A 90 -11.59 5.16 15.67
CA THR A 90 -12.68 6.13 15.89
C THR A 90 -13.11 6.70 14.55
N ALA A 91 -14.40 6.98 14.40
CA ALA A 91 -14.91 7.75 13.27
C ALA A 91 -14.85 9.23 13.61
N VAL A 92 -14.54 10.06 12.62
CA VAL A 92 -14.48 11.52 12.72
C VAL A 92 -15.53 12.11 11.81
N ASP A 93 -16.38 12.99 12.34
CA ASP A 93 -17.40 13.69 11.55
C ASP A 93 -16.85 14.96 10.87
N SER A 94 -17.69 15.64 10.08
CA SER A 94 -17.31 16.88 9.38
C SER A 94 -17.08 18.07 10.31
N ALA A 95 -17.51 17.98 11.58
CA ALA A 95 -17.23 18.94 12.62
C ALA A 95 -15.92 18.62 13.38
N GLY A 96 -15.20 17.57 13.00
CA GLY A 96 -13.97 17.13 13.65
C GLY A 96 -14.19 16.40 14.99
N ARG A 97 -15.43 15.99 15.29
CA ARG A 97 -15.75 15.24 16.51
C ARG A 97 -15.48 13.76 16.30
N GLU A 98 -14.83 13.14 17.28
CA GLU A 98 -14.53 11.72 17.25
C GLU A 98 -15.61 10.91 17.98
N SER A 99 -15.93 9.73 17.43
CA SER A 99 -16.76 8.75 18.10
C SER A 99 -16.01 8.04 19.23
N ALA A 100 -16.73 7.21 19.98
CA ALA A 100 -16.09 6.17 20.79
C ALA A 100 -15.26 5.20 19.92
N TYR A 101 -14.31 4.52 20.55
CA TYR A 101 -13.52 3.47 19.92
C TYR A 101 -14.40 2.34 19.36
N SER A 102 -14.01 1.80 18.21
CA SER A 102 -14.57 0.57 17.65
C SER A 102 -14.29 -0.64 18.56
N ALA A 103 -14.85 -1.79 18.17
CA ALA A 103 -14.34 -3.06 18.67
C ALA A 103 -12.83 -3.17 18.39
N GLU A 104 -12.12 -3.79 19.32
CA GLU A 104 -10.68 -3.99 19.18
C GLU A 104 -10.39 -5.15 18.24
N ALA A 105 -9.49 -4.92 17.29
CA ALA A 105 -8.89 -5.97 16.49
C ALA A 105 -7.54 -6.35 17.09
N THR A 106 -7.17 -7.62 17.01
CA THR A 106 -5.86 -8.10 17.47
C THR A 106 -5.08 -8.69 16.30
N LYS A 107 -3.81 -8.32 16.16
CA LYS A 107 -2.92 -8.90 15.14
C LYS A 107 -1.55 -9.15 15.74
N LEU A 108 -1.06 -10.38 15.58
CA LEU A 108 0.35 -10.69 15.76
C LEU A 108 1.10 -10.19 14.51
N VAL A 109 2.03 -9.26 14.72
CA VAL A 109 2.93 -8.81 13.66
C VAL A 109 4.10 -9.80 13.60
N GLN A 110 4.30 -10.43 12.44
CA GLN A 110 5.33 -11.44 12.21
C GLN A 110 6.39 -10.94 11.24
#